data_AF-A0A923CU68-F1
#
_entry.id   AF-A0A923CU68-F1
#
_cell.length_a   1.000
_cell.length_b   1.000
_cell.length_c   1.000
_cell.angle_alpha   90.00
_cell.angle_beta   90.00
_cell.angle_gamma   90.00
#
_symmetry.space_group_name_H-M   'P 1'
#
loop_
_entity.id
_entity.type
_entity.pdbx_description
1 polymer ?
#
loop_
_entity_poly.entity_id
_entity_poly.type
_entity_poly.pdbx_seq_one_letter_code
_entity_poly.pdbx_strand_id
1 'polypeptide(L)'
;MFVISILISRFLGAKGLGNYTLIFTIGSIGGVIGCLGFNVGIFRYIAFYREKKEYYKIIYLTKFSFAVVLVFSMVVGLNLFFLADTLAAYFEKIELVILIKMICFFIPLWALGLTCFDAIRGYQDFYKQNLIEKVARPSLMIGTYFLVLFFGGN
;
A
#
# COMPACT_ATOMS: atom_id res chain seq x y z
N MET A 1 -9.23 -10.51 -9.37
CA MET A 1 -8.27 -11.62 -9.55
C MET A 1 -8.95 -12.85 -10.16
N PHE A 2 -9.91 -13.52 -9.49
CA PHE A 2 -10.48 -14.80 -9.97
C PHE A 2 -10.99 -14.84 -11.42
N VAL A 3 -11.81 -13.87 -11.85
CA VAL A 3 -12.35 -13.84 -13.23
C VAL A 3 -11.24 -13.66 -14.27
N ILE A 4 -10.26 -12.81 -13.98
CA ILE A 4 -9.10 -12.53 -14.84
C ILE A 4 -8.19 -13.76 -14.92
N SER A 5 -7.96 -14.46 -13.80
CA SER A 5 -7.18 -15.70 -13.76
C SER A 5 -7.81 -16.80 -14.64
N ILE A 6 -9.15 -16.94 -14.64
CA ILE A 6 -9.86 -17.91 -15.49
C ILE A 6 -9.69 -17.56 -16.97
N LEU A 7 -9.81 -16.28 -17.33
CA LEU A 7 -9.61 -15.79 -18.70
C LEU A 7 -8.16 -16.01 -19.18
N ILE A 8 -7.17 -15.61 -18.38
CA ILE A 8 -5.74 -15.77 -18.73
C ILE A 8 -5.38 -17.25 -18.82
N SER A 9 -5.89 -18.11 -17.92
CA SER A 9 -5.64 -19.55 -17.99
C SER A 9 -6.20 -20.18 -19.27
N ARG A 10 -7.31 -19.63 -19.80
CA ARG A 10 -7.92 -20.11 -21.06
C ARG A 10 -7.17 -19.64 -22.30
N PHE A 11 -6.59 -18.43 -22.29
CA PHE A 11 -5.90 -17.86 -23.46
C PHE A 11 -4.38 -18.12 -23.50
N LEU A 12 -3.70 -18.07 -22.34
CA LEU A 12 -2.22 -18.18 -22.24
C LEU A 12 -1.75 -19.49 -21.59
N GLY A 13 -2.67 -20.35 -21.14
CA GLY A 13 -2.35 -21.58 -20.41
C GLY A 13 -1.73 -21.34 -19.03
N ALA A 14 -1.39 -22.42 -18.33
CA ALA A 14 -0.86 -22.38 -16.96
C ALA A 14 0.48 -21.61 -16.85
N LYS A 15 1.34 -21.68 -17.88
CA LYS A 15 2.65 -21.01 -17.90
C LYS A 15 2.52 -19.48 -17.96
N GLY A 16 1.58 -18.97 -18.77
CA GLY A 16 1.34 -17.52 -18.87
C GLY A 16 0.69 -16.92 -17.63
N LEU A 17 -0.18 -17.68 -16.95
CA LEU A 17 -0.77 -17.26 -15.68
C LEU A 17 0.27 -17.11 -14.57
N GLY A 18 1.23 -18.03 -14.50
CA GLY A 18 2.34 -17.94 -13.55
C GLY A 18 3.20 -16.70 -13.78
N ASN A 19 3.56 -16.41 -15.04
CA ASN A 19 4.33 -15.22 -15.39
C ASN A 19 3.56 -13.93 -15.05
N TYR A 20 2.29 -13.84 -15.43
CA TYR A 20 1.43 -12.69 -15.11
C TYR A 20 1.36 -12.43 -13.60
N THR A 21 1.10 -13.48 -12.81
CA THR A 21 0.99 -13.38 -11.35
C THR A 21 2.30 -12.87 -10.75
N LEU A 22 3.44 -13.34 -11.26
CA LEU A 22 4.75 -12.94 -10.77
C LEU A 22 5.04 -11.46 -11.05
N ILE A 23 4.78 -10.99 -12.28
CA ILE A 23 4.93 -9.58 -12.66
C ILE A 23 3.99 -8.70 -11.84
N PHE A 24 2.74 -9.13 -11.66
CA PHE A 24 1.76 -8.41 -10.86
C PHE A 24 2.22 -8.29 -9.40
N THR A 25 2.76 -9.36 -8.82
CA THR A 25 3.30 -9.34 -7.45
C THR A 25 4.50 -8.40 -7.34
N ILE A 26 5.44 -8.45 -8.28
CA ILE A 26 6.59 -7.52 -8.31
C ILE A 26 6.10 -6.07 -8.38
N GLY A 27 5.17 -5.76 -9.30
CA GLY A 27 4.59 -4.43 -9.44
C GLY A 27 3.84 -3.97 -8.19
N SER A 28 3.07 -4.86 -7.56
CA SER A 28 2.34 -4.59 -6.32
C SER A 28 3.29 -4.26 -5.16
N ILE A 29 4.33 -5.07 -4.96
CA ILE A 29 5.36 -4.82 -3.95
C ILE A 29 6.07 -3.49 -4.23
N GLY A 30 6.46 -3.25 -5.48
CA GLY A 30 7.07 -1.99 -5.91
C GLY A 30 6.18 -0.78 -5.65
N GLY A 31 4.87 -0.89 -5.91
CA GLY A 31 3.88 0.14 -5.62
C GLY A 31 3.75 0.44 -4.11
N VAL A 32 3.68 -0.61 -3.28
CA VAL A 32 3.60 -0.45 -1.81
C VAL A 32 4.87 0.19 -1.24
N ILE A 33 6.05 -0.26 -1.69
CA ILE A 33 7.33 0.33 -1.28
C ILE A 33 7.43 1.79 -1.77
N GLY A 34 7.01 2.06 -3.01
CA GLY A 34 6.99 3.40 -3.60
C GLY A 34 6.10 4.40 -2.87
N CYS A 35 5.06 3.92 -2.18
CA CYS A 35 4.23 4.75 -1.32
C CYS A 35 4.90 5.13 0.02
N LEU A 36 5.90 4.39 0.50
CA LEU A 36 6.51 4.58 1.82
C LEU A 36 5.51 4.70 2.99
N GLY A 37 4.32 4.11 2.87
CA GLY A 37 3.26 4.25 3.86
C GLY A 37 2.58 5.63 3.91
N PHE A 38 2.90 6.56 3.01
CA PHE A 38 2.21 7.85 2.90
C PHE A 38 0.72 7.68 2.62
N ASN A 39 0.33 6.61 1.94
CA ASN A 39 -1.07 6.28 1.69
C ASN A 39 -1.85 6.06 3.01
N VAL A 40 -1.23 5.40 4.01
CA VAL A 40 -1.81 5.24 5.36
C VAL A 40 -1.81 6.57 6.13
N GLY A 41 -0.73 7.35 6.00
CA GLY A 41 -0.59 8.66 6.63
C GLY A 41 -1.65 9.66 6.14
N ILE A 42 -1.76 9.83 4.83
CA ILE A 42 -2.78 10.68 4.18
C ILE A 42 -4.15 10.34 4.73
N PHE A 43 -4.53 9.07 4.69
CA PHE A 43 -5.85 8.63 5.08
C PHE A 43 -6.19 9.10 6.52
N ARG A 44 -5.25 8.93 7.45
CA ARG A 44 -5.41 9.33 8.86
C ARG A 44 -5.42 10.86 9.06
N TYR A 45 -4.50 11.57 8.42
CA TYR A 45 -4.35 13.02 8.63
C TYR A 45 -5.43 13.84 7.90
N ILE A 46 -5.92 13.39 6.75
CA ILE A 46 -7.08 14.00 6.09
C ILE A 46 -8.30 13.96 7.00
N ALA A 47 -8.58 12.80 7.61
CA ALA A 47 -9.69 12.67 8.56
C ALA A 47 -9.53 13.62 9.76
N PHE A 48 -8.33 13.72 10.33
CA PHE A 48 -8.03 14.61 11.46
C PHE A 48 -8.19 16.09 11.13
N TYR A 49 -7.66 16.57 10.00
CA TYR A 49 -7.77 17.98 9.61
C TYR A 49 -9.18 18.34 9.14
N ARG A 50 -9.94 17.37 8.62
CA ARG A 50 -11.36 17.55 8.29
C ARG A 50 -12.20 17.83 9.53
N GLU A 51 -12.00 17.09 10.63
CA GLU A 51 -12.69 17.34 11.90
C GLU A 51 -12.44 18.76 12.42
N LYS A 52 -11.22 19.27 12.24
CA LYS A 52 -10.84 20.64 12.62
C LYS A 52 -11.27 21.71 11.61
N LYS A 53 -11.90 21.33 10.49
CA LYS A 53 -12.25 22.22 9.37
C LYS A 53 -11.04 22.97 8.79
N GLU A 54 -9.84 22.40 8.92
CA GLU A 54 -8.58 22.98 8.43
C GLU A 54 -8.30 22.55 6.98
N TYR A 55 -9.21 22.87 6.06
CA TYR A 55 -9.16 22.38 4.67
C TYR A 55 -7.87 22.78 3.91
N TYR A 56 -7.28 23.92 4.24
CA TYR A 56 -6.00 24.34 3.65
C TYR A 56 -4.87 23.33 3.92
N LYS A 57 -4.81 22.76 5.13
CA LYS A 57 -3.81 21.76 5.50
C LYS A 57 -4.04 20.44 4.78
N ILE A 58 -5.29 20.08 4.51
CA ILE A 58 -5.63 18.89 3.72
C ILE A 58 -5.08 19.01 2.29
N ILE A 59 -5.30 20.16 1.64
CA ILE A 59 -4.80 20.39 0.28
C ILE A 59 -3.27 20.33 0.25
N TYR A 60 -2.62 20.97 1.23
CA TYR A 60 -1.16 20.95 1.33
C TYR A 60 -0.62 19.54 1.56
N LEU A 61 -1.21 18.79 2.50
CA LEU A 61 -0.83 17.41 2.80
C LEU A 61 -0.96 16.50 1.57
N THR A 62 -2.08 16.60 0.86
CA THR A 62 -2.30 15.80 -0.35
C THR A 62 -1.25 16.13 -1.40
N LYS A 63 -1.01 17.42 -1.69
CA LYS A 63 0.02 17.83 -2.67
C LYS A 63 1.41 17.36 -2.27
N PHE A 64 1.80 17.55 -1.01
CA PHE A 64 3.10 17.14 -0.49
C PHE A 64 3.29 15.64 -0.60
N SER A 65 2.30 14.87 -0.16
CA SER A 65 2.39 13.41 -0.18
C SER A 65 2.42 12.86 -1.61
N PHE A 66 1.65 13.43 -2.54
CA PHE A 66 1.71 13.06 -3.95
C PHE A 66 3.08 13.34 -4.55
N ALA A 67 3.70 14.48 -4.23
CA ALA A 67 5.04 14.81 -4.70
C ALA A 67 6.09 13.81 -4.16
N VAL A 68 6.04 13.51 -2.86
CA VAL A 68 6.94 12.54 -2.23
C VAL A 68 6.75 11.14 -2.81
N VAL A 69 5.51 10.67 -2.92
CA VAL A 69 5.18 9.35 -3.49
C VAL A 69 5.65 9.27 -4.94
N LEU A 70 5.48 10.33 -5.74
CA LEU A 70 5.97 10.35 -7.12
C LEU A 70 7.48 10.16 -7.18
N VAL A 71 8.24 10.93 -6.40
CA VAL A 71 9.71 10.85 -6.37
C VAL A 71 10.17 9.47 -5.90
N PHE A 72 9.62 8.96 -4.79
CA PHE A 72 10.02 7.66 -4.26
C PHE A 72 9.63 6.50 -5.16
N SER A 73 8.43 6.51 -5.72
CA SER A 73 8.00 5.48 -6.65
C SER A 73 8.80 5.48 -7.96
N MET A 74 9.26 6.65 -8.43
CA MET A 74 10.23 6.73 -9.54
C MET A 74 11.56 6.09 -9.17
N VAL A 75 12.10 6.39 -7.99
CA VAL A 75 13.36 5.79 -7.50
C VAL A 75 13.21 4.27 -7.40
N VAL A 76 12.11 3.79 -6.83
CA VAL A 76 11.82 2.34 -6.74
C VAL A 76 11.71 1.72 -8.13
N GLY A 77 10.96 2.33 -9.05
CA GLY A 77 10.83 1.86 -10.43
C GLY A 77 12.16 1.80 -11.18
N LEU A 78 13.01 2.83 -11.03
CA LEU A 78 14.36 2.86 -11.61
C LEU A 78 15.24 1.74 -11.05
N ASN A 79 15.24 1.55 -9.72
CA ASN A 79 16.01 0.47 -9.11
C ASN A 79 15.56 -0.91 -9.60
N LEU A 80 14.24 -1.15 -9.62
CA LEU A 80 13.69 -2.41 -10.15
C LEU A 80 13.98 -2.61 -11.65
N PHE A 81 14.03 -1.52 -12.44
CA PHE A 81 14.38 -1.59 -13.85
C PHE A 81 15.80 -2.10 -14.08
N PHE A 82 16.77 -1.60 -13.31
CA PHE A 82 18.16 -2.09 -13.38
C PHE A 82 18.32 -3.50 -12.81
N LEU A 83 17.52 -3.87 -11.80
CA LEU A 83 17.51 -5.21 -11.24
C LEU A 83 16.72 -6.23 -12.09
N ALA A 84 16.03 -5.79 -13.16
CA ALA A 84 15.14 -6.65 -13.94
C ALA A 84 15.85 -7.86 -14.54
N ASP A 85 17.08 -7.68 -15.03
CA ASP A 85 17.88 -8.76 -15.61
C ASP A 85 18.29 -9.79 -14.53
N THR A 86 18.69 -9.32 -13.34
CA THR A 86 19.01 -10.18 -12.18
C THR A 86 17.78 -10.93 -11.67
N LEU A 87 16.62 -10.26 -11.60
CA LEU A 87 15.35 -10.87 -11.20
C LEU A 87 14.94 -11.96 -12.20
N ALA A 88 15.02 -11.69 -13.50
CA ALA A 88 14.68 -12.68 -14.53
C ALA A 88 15.60 -13.90 -14.49
N ALA A 89 16.90 -13.70 -14.22
CA ALA A 89 17.86 -14.79 -14.02
C ALA A 89 17.53 -15.63 -12.78
N TYR A 90 17.14 -15.00 -11.66
CA TYR A 90 16.74 -15.68 -10.44
C TYR A 90 15.49 -16.57 -10.62
N PHE A 91 14.55 -16.13 -11.48
CA PHE A 91 13.37 -16.92 -11.82
C PHE A 91 13.57 -17.89 -12.98
N GLU A 92 14.80 -18.04 -13.48
CA GLU A 92 15.19 -18.89 -14.61
C GLU A 92 14.34 -18.62 -15.88
N LYS A 93 13.90 -17.38 -16.08
CA LYS A 93 13.00 -17.00 -17.18
C LYS A 93 13.41 -15.67 -17.81
N ILE A 94 14.25 -15.76 -18.84
CA ILE A 94 14.75 -14.60 -19.61
C ILE A 94 13.60 -13.82 -20.28
N GLU A 95 12.52 -14.50 -20.65
CA GLU A 95 11.30 -13.87 -21.22
C GLU A 95 10.66 -12.84 -20.28
N LEU A 96 10.93 -12.90 -18.96
CA LEU A 96 10.37 -11.95 -17.99
C LEU A 96 11.07 -10.60 -17.98
N VAL A 97 12.27 -10.47 -18.54
CA VAL A 97 13.04 -9.21 -18.50
C VAL A 97 12.20 -8.05 -19.05
N ILE A 98 11.63 -8.23 -20.24
CA ILE A 98 10.85 -7.18 -20.90
C ILE A 98 9.59 -6.83 -20.10
N LEU A 99 8.95 -7.85 -19.50
CA LEU A 99 7.74 -7.69 -18.71
C LEU A 99 8.00 -6.98 -17.39
N ILE A 100 9.13 -7.28 -16.72
CA ILE A 100 9.58 -6.59 -15.51
C ILE A 100 9.93 -5.13 -15.85
N LYS A 101 10.67 -4.89 -16.94
CA LYS A 101 11.00 -3.53 -17.38
C LYS A 101 9.74 -2.70 -17.67
N MET A 102 8.73 -3.30 -18.32
CA MET A 102 7.44 -2.64 -18.54
C MET A 102 6.73 -2.30 -17.22
N ILE A 103 6.60 -3.25 -16.27
CA ILE A 103 5.88 -2.97 -15.02
C ILE A 103 6.57 -1.89 -14.18
N CYS A 104 7.90 -1.74 -14.28
CA CYS A 104 8.65 -0.71 -13.57
C CYS A 104 8.18 0.71 -13.92
N PHE A 105 7.82 0.97 -15.18
CA PHE A 105 7.27 2.26 -15.60
C PHE A 105 5.86 2.52 -15.04
N PHE A 106 5.13 1.47 -14.67
CA PHE A 106 3.80 1.59 -14.08
C PHE A 106 3.82 1.73 -12.55
N ILE A 107 4.95 1.48 -11.88
CA ILE A 107 5.08 1.61 -10.42
C ILE A 107 4.68 3.01 -9.93
N PRO A 108 5.13 4.13 -10.55
CA PRO A 108 4.72 5.46 -10.12
C PRO A 108 3.22 5.70 -10.24
N LEU A 109 2.63 5.25 -11.35
CA LEU A 109 1.19 5.38 -11.57
C LEU A 109 0.40 4.56 -10.54
N TRP A 110 0.88 3.37 -10.21
CA TRP A 110 0.26 2.50 -9.20
C TRP A 110 0.32 3.13 -7.80
N ALA A 111 1.50 3.60 -7.39
CA ALA A 111 1.70 4.22 -6.09
C ALA A 111 0.84 5.49 -5.91
N LEU A 112 0.75 6.33 -6.94
CA LEU A 112 -0.16 7.46 -6.98
C LEU A 112 -1.63 7.03 -6.89
N GLY A 113 -2.01 5.95 -7.61
CA GLY A 113 -3.36 5.40 -7.56
C GLY A 113 -3.76 4.95 -6.14
N LEU A 114 -2.88 4.23 -5.44
CA LEU A 114 -3.08 3.83 -4.04
C LEU A 114 -3.25 5.05 -3.14
N THR A 115 -2.37 6.04 -3.30
CA THR A 115 -2.36 7.27 -2.50
C THR A 115 -3.63 8.09 -2.74
N CYS A 116 -4.11 8.17 -3.99
CA CYS A 116 -5.36 8.81 -4.34
C CYS A 116 -6.57 8.10 -3.73
N PHE A 117 -6.61 6.77 -3.82
CA PHE A 117 -7.68 5.98 -3.25
C PHE A 117 -7.78 6.18 -1.73
N ASP A 118 -6.65 6.15 -1.03
CA ASP A 118 -6.59 6.34 0.41
C ASP A 118 -6.86 7.80 0.81
N ALA A 119 -6.51 8.78 -0.03
CA ALA A 119 -6.93 10.17 0.15
C ALA A 119 -8.45 10.31 0.13
N ILE A 120 -9.12 9.74 -0.88
CA ILE A 120 -10.58 9.76 -1.02
C ILE A 120 -11.24 9.02 0.15
N ARG A 121 -10.71 7.86 0.54
CA ARG A 121 -11.18 7.14 1.74
C ARG A 121 -11.08 8.00 3.01
N GLY A 122 -10.03 8.80 3.16
CA GLY A 122 -9.86 9.71 4.29
C GLY A 122 -10.93 10.81 4.32
N TYR A 123 -11.47 11.18 3.16
CA TYR A 123 -12.62 12.08 3.03
C TYR A 123 -13.96 11.38 3.33
N GLN A 124 -14.13 10.11 2.94
CA GLN A 124 -15.41 9.38 2.94
C GLN A 124 -15.68 8.56 4.22
N ASP A 125 -15.64 9.21 5.38
CA ASP A 125 -16.10 8.71 6.68
C ASP A 125 -15.21 7.67 7.40
N PHE A 126 -14.47 8.16 8.39
CA PHE A 126 -13.89 7.38 9.48
C PHE A 126 -14.31 7.87 10.87
N TYR A 127 -15.57 8.33 10.98
CA TYR A 127 -16.12 8.87 12.23
C TYR A 127 -16.36 7.81 13.33
N LYS A 128 -16.29 6.50 13.03
CA LYS A 128 -16.76 5.44 13.95
C LYS A 128 -15.69 4.50 14.53
N GLN A 129 -14.46 4.46 14.01
CA GLN A 129 -13.44 3.50 14.50
C GLN A 129 -12.38 4.11 15.44
N ASN A 130 -11.96 5.36 15.23
CA ASN A 130 -10.90 5.98 16.05
C ASN A 130 -11.33 6.41 17.46
N LEU A 131 -12.63 6.67 17.67
CA LEU A 131 -13.18 6.91 19.01
C LEU A 131 -13.20 5.63 19.84
N ILE A 132 -13.51 4.49 19.20
CA ILE A 132 -13.54 3.19 19.86
C ILE A 132 -12.12 2.72 20.17
N GLU A 133 -11.14 2.88 19.27
CA GLU A 133 -9.78 2.39 19.53
C GLU A 133 -9.00 3.26 20.53
N LYS A 134 -9.20 4.59 20.54
CA LYS A 134 -8.58 5.48 21.54
C LYS A 134 -9.18 5.36 22.94
N VAL A 135 -10.39 4.83 23.07
CA VAL A 135 -11.07 4.64 24.37
C VAL A 135 -11.01 3.18 24.85
N ALA A 136 -11.18 2.19 23.96
CA ALA A 136 -11.24 0.78 24.31
C ALA A 136 -9.87 0.15 24.63
N ARG A 137 -8.80 0.63 23.98
CA ARG A 137 -7.44 0.11 24.24
C ARG A 137 -6.91 0.51 25.64
N PRO A 138 -7.04 1.77 26.12
CA PRO A 138 -6.66 2.10 27.48
C PRO A 138 -7.56 1.43 28.54
N SER A 139 -8.85 1.17 28.28
CA SER A 139 -9.70 0.47 29.24
C SER A 139 -9.32 -1.01 29.45
N LEU A 140 -8.86 -1.71 28.41
CA LEU A 140 -8.42 -3.10 28.52
C LEU A 140 -7.06 -3.25 29.23
N MET A 141 -6.17 -2.25 29.10
CA MET A 141 -4.89 -2.23 29.83
C MET A 141 -5.08 -1.94 31.32
N ILE A 142 -6.04 -1.10 31.69
CA ILE A 142 -6.39 -0.87 33.11
C ILE A 142 -7.00 -2.14 33.73
N GLY A 143 -7.87 -2.85 33.00
CA GLY A 143 -8.47 -4.09 33.48
C GLY A 143 -7.46 -5.23 33.70
N THR A 144 -6.44 -5.34 32.85
CA THR A 144 -5.37 -6.34 33.00
C THR A 144 -4.46 -6.05 34.19
N TYR A 145 -4.15 -4.78 34.47
CA TYR A 145 -3.42 -4.41 35.69
C TYR A 145 -4.18 -4.75 36.97
N PHE A 146 -5.51 -4.58 36.99
CA PHE A 146 -6.36 -4.95 38.13
C PHE A 146 -6.40 -6.47 38.36
N LEU A 147 -6.47 -7.27 37.30
CA LEU A 147 -6.47 -8.74 37.40
C LEU A 147 -5.15 -9.29 37.94
N VAL A 148 -4.01 -8.72 37.53
CA VAL A 148 -2.68 -9.17 38.01
C VAL A 148 -2.48 -8.83 39.49
N LEU A 149 -2.96 -7.68 39.96
CA LEU A 149 -2.87 -7.31 41.38
C LEU A 149 -3.74 -8.20 42.28
N PHE A 150 -4.88 -8.69 41.79
CA PHE A 150 -5.78 -9.56 42.58
C PHE A 150 -5.36 -11.04 42.57
N PHE A 151 -4.72 -11.54 41.50
CA PHE A 151 -4.34 -12.96 41.37
C PHE A 151 -2.84 -13.24 41.57
N GLY A 152 -1.96 -12.24 41.48
CA GLY A 152 -0.50 -12.41 41.63
C GLY A 152 0.06 -12.11 43.02
N GLY A 153 -0.81 -11.82 43.99
CA GLY A 153 -0.46 -11.43 45.37
C GLY A 153 -0.69 -12.50 46.45
N ASN A 154 -0.86 -13.77 46.08
CA ASN A 154 -0.94 -14.91 47.00
C ASN A 154 0.18 -15.91 46.73
#